data_AF-A0A651I300-F1
#
_entry.id   AF-A0A651I300-F1
#
_cell.length_a   1.000
_cell.length_b   1.000
_cell.length_c   1.000
_cell.angle_alpha   90.00
_cell.angle_beta   90.00
_cell.angle_gamma   90.00
#
_symmetry.space_group_name_H-M   'P 1'
#
loop_
_entity.id
_entity.type
_entity.pdbx_description
1 polymer ?
#
loop_
_entity_poly.entity_id
_entity_poly.type
_entity_poly.pdbx_seq_one_letter_code
_entity_poly.pdbx_strand_id
1 'polypeptide(L)'
;MAKLYNILLKRGQLLAFSLGLIIVLIFFFTITANVDAFEMMNEEDQKTATLFDFGLRATIFLIFLNAVIAVLFGLWFLVKEPKRSIKMIIGFALVLIIGFIAYSSADPGFDGPMLTTLERFNISEGVSKLISAGLSTTLILGGLAAFAIVVGEVINIFKN
;
A
#
# COMPACT_ATOMS: atom_id res chain seq x y z
N MET A 1 -13.19 -27.82 4.44
CA MET A 1 -12.63 -26.56 4.99
C MET A 1 -11.25 -26.73 5.64
N ALA A 2 -11.00 -27.76 6.46
CA ALA A 2 -9.71 -27.94 7.16
C ALA A 2 -8.45 -27.98 6.25
N LYS A 3 -8.53 -28.55 5.05
CA LYS A 3 -7.39 -28.61 4.11
C LYS A 3 -7.01 -27.23 3.54
N LEU A 4 -8.00 -26.43 3.12
CA LEU A 4 -7.76 -25.07 2.61
C LEU A 4 -7.21 -24.15 3.72
N TYR A 5 -7.83 -24.20 4.90
CA TYR A 5 -7.36 -23.47 6.08
C TYR A 5 -5.90 -23.78 6.41
N ASN A 6 -5.52 -25.06 6.42
CA ASN A 6 -4.13 -25.48 6.66
C ASN A 6 -3.16 -25.03 5.56
N ILE A 7 -3.60 -24.96 4.31
CA ILE A 7 -2.78 -24.44 3.20
C ILE A 7 -2.57 -22.94 3.37
N LEU A 8 -3.62 -22.18 3.68
CA LEU A 8 -3.52 -20.73 3.92
C LEU A 8 -2.64 -20.41 5.14
N LEU A 9 -2.72 -21.20 6.21
CA LEU A 9 -1.86 -21.02 7.38
C LEU A 9 -0.38 -21.37 7.09
N LYS A 10 -0.11 -22.47 6.38
CA LYS A 10 1.26 -22.93 6.15
C LYS A 10 1.96 -22.23 4.98
N ARG A 11 1.21 -21.77 3.99
CA ARG A 11 1.73 -21.24 2.71
C ARG A 11 1.14 -19.88 2.34
N GLY A 12 0.44 -19.20 3.25
CA GLY A 12 -0.23 -17.92 2.98
C GLY A 12 0.71 -16.86 2.41
N GLN A 13 1.93 -16.74 2.96
CA GLN A 13 2.91 -15.79 2.45
C GLN A 13 3.37 -16.11 1.02
N LEU A 14 3.58 -17.39 0.70
CA LEU A 14 3.93 -17.83 -0.65
C LEU A 14 2.79 -17.55 -1.63
N LEU A 15 1.53 -17.78 -1.23
CA LEU A 15 0.36 -17.47 -2.05
C LEU A 15 0.21 -15.97 -2.30
N ALA A 16 0.40 -15.14 -1.27
CA ALA A 16 0.35 -13.68 -1.40
C ALA A 16 1.45 -13.16 -2.33
N PHE A 17 2.68 -13.66 -2.17
CA PHE A 17 3.80 -13.32 -3.05
C PHE A 17 3.52 -13.75 -4.50
N SER A 18 3.09 -14.99 -4.73
CA SER A 18 2.78 -15.49 -6.07
C SER A 18 1.65 -14.70 -6.73
N LEU A 19 0.61 -14.34 -5.99
CA LEU A 19 -0.48 -13.50 -6.52
C LEU A 19 0.04 -12.12 -6.94
N GLY A 20 0.86 -11.48 -6.09
CA GLY A 20 1.51 -10.21 -6.43
C GLY A 20 2.39 -10.32 -7.67
N LEU A 21 3.23 -11.36 -7.75
CA LEU A 21 4.08 -11.63 -8.90
C LEU A 21 3.27 -11.81 -10.19
N ILE A 22 2.16 -12.55 -10.15
CA ILE A 22 1.28 -12.74 -11.31
C ILE A 22 0.72 -11.39 -11.78
N ILE A 23 0.24 -10.53 -10.87
CA ILE A 23 -0.30 -9.21 -11.23
C ILE A 23 0.79 -8.34 -11.88
N VAL A 24 1.99 -8.33 -11.31
CA VAL A 24 3.14 -7.61 -11.88
C VAL A 24 3.48 -8.11 -13.28
N LEU A 25 3.52 -9.44 -13.47
CA LEU A 25 3.80 -10.03 -14.78
C LEU A 25 2.72 -9.67 -15.80
N ILE A 26 1.44 -9.77 -15.45
CA ILE A 26 0.34 -9.39 -16.36
C ILE A 26 0.47 -7.92 -16.74
N PHE A 27 0.67 -7.03 -15.77
CA PHE A 27 0.86 -5.60 -16.02
C PHE A 27 2.05 -5.32 -16.94
N PHE A 28 3.20 -5.96 -16.65
CA PHE A 28 4.40 -5.84 -17.47
C PHE A 28 4.15 -6.28 -18.91
N PHE A 29 3.55 -7.45 -19.12
CA PHE A 29 3.25 -7.96 -20.46
C PHE A 29 2.26 -7.05 -21.19
N THR A 30 1.22 -6.56 -20.53
CA THR A 30 0.27 -5.59 -21.11
C THR A 30 0.95 -4.33 -21.58
N ILE A 31 1.89 -3.77 -20.80
CA ILE A 31 2.67 -2.59 -21.21
C ILE A 31 3.55 -2.94 -22.41
N THR A 32 4.39 -3.96 -22.30
CA THR A 32 5.37 -4.28 -23.35
C THR A 32 4.73 -4.64 -24.68
N ALA A 33 3.53 -5.23 -24.67
CA ALA A 33 2.82 -5.59 -25.89
C ALA A 33 2.18 -4.39 -26.61
N ASN A 34 2.02 -3.25 -25.94
CA ASN A 34 1.28 -2.10 -26.46
C ASN A 34 2.07 -0.79 -26.37
N VAL A 35 3.34 -0.83 -25.99
CA VAL A 35 4.19 0.36 -25.81
C VAL A 35 4.40 1.11 -27.13
N ASP A 36 4.63 0.38 -28.22
CA ASP A 36 4.80 0.99 -29.55
C ASP A 36 3.56 1.77 -29.97
N ALA A 37 2.37 1.22 -29.71
CA ALA A 37 1.10 1.88 -30.01
C ALA A 37 0.90 3.14 -29.14
N PHE A 38 1.36 3.12 -27.89
CA PHE A 38 1.31 4.28 -26.99
C PHE A 38 2.28 5.39 -27.41
N GLU A 39 3.50 5.04 -27.82
CA GLU A 39 4.50 6.02 -28.28
C GLU A 39 4.10 6.73 -29.58
N MET A 40 3.31 6.07 -30.43
CA MET A 40 2.76 6.66 -31.66
C MET A 40 1.59 7.63 -31.43
N MET A 41 1.02 7.66 -30.23
CA MET A 41 -0.08 8.59 -29.89
C MET A 41 0.46 10.01 -29.69
N ASN A 42 -0.39 11.02 -29.96
CA ASN A 42 -0.07 12.39 -29.60
C ASN A 42 -0.10 12.57 -28.06
N GLU A 43 0.47 13.67 -27.55
CA GLU A 43 0.54 13.93 -26.11
C GLU A 43 -0.84 14.00 -25.41
N GLU A 44 -1.89 14.42 -26.12
CA GLU A 44 -3.24 14.52 -25.54
C GLU A 44 -3.86 13.13 -25.35
N ASP A 45 -3.69 12.26 -26.34
CA ASP A 45 -4.19 10.90 -26.34
C ASP A 45 -3.40 10.00 -25.36
N GLN A 46 -2.09 10.21 -25.23
CA GLN A 46 -1.27 9.53 -24.22
C GLN A 46 -1.77 9.79 -22.79
N LYS A 47 -2.25 11.02 -22.51
CA LYS A 47 -2.76 11.39 -21.17
C LYS A 47 -4.06 10.69 -20.80
N THR A 48 -4.78 10.14 -21.77
CA THR A 48 -6.05 9.41 -21.57
C THR A 48 -5.95 7.93 -21.90
N ALA A 49 -4.74 7.45 -22.22
CA ALA A 49 -4.49 6.07 -22.55
C ALA A 49 -4.77 5.14 -21.37
N THR A 50 -5.44 4.03 -21.68
CA THR A 50 -5.85 3.02 -20.70
C THR A 50 -4.80 1.93 -20.50
N LEU A 51 -3.60 2.09 -21.07
CA LEU A 51 -2.51 1.12 -21.01
C LEU A 51 -2.18 0.70 -19.57
N PHE A 52 -2.29 1.63 -18.63
CA PHE A 52 -1.96 1.43 -17.21
C PHE A 52 -3.16 1.03 -16.35
N ASP A 53 -4.38 1.05 -16.90
CA ASP A 53 -5.64 0.88 -16.16
C ASP A 53 -5.67 -0.45 -15.41
N PHE A 54 -5.18 -1.54 -16.01
CA PHE A 54 -5.18 -2.84 -15.36
C PHE A 54 -4.41 -2.82 -14.03
N GLY A 55 -3.18 -2.31 -14.04
CA GLY A 55 -2.33 -2.24 -12.85
C GLY A 55 -2.94 -1.33 -11.78
N LEU A 56 -3.46 -0.17 -12.18
CA LEU A 56 -4.12 0.76 -11.28
C LEU A 56 -5.39 0.17 -10.67
N ARG A 57 -6.29 -0.38 -11.48
CA ARG A 57 -7.56 -0.96 -11.02
C ARG A 57 -7.34 -2.19 -10.14
N ALA A 58 -6.40 -3.07 -10.49
CA ALA A 58 -6.05 -4.23 -9.67
C ALA A 58 -5.51 -3.80 -8.29
N THR A 59 -4.64 -2.78 -8.27
CA THR A 59 -4.08 -2.24 -7.03
C THR A 59 -5.15 -1.60 -6.17
N ILE A 60 -6.00 -0.74 -6.74
CA ILE A 60 -7.11 -0.09 -6.03
C ILE A 60 -8.05 -1.14 -5.44
N PHE A 61 -8.41 -2.16 -6.23
CA PHE A 61 -9.26 -3.26 -5.77
C PHE A 61 -8.64 -4.00 -4.58
N LEU A 62 -7.35 -4.35 -4.66
CA LEU A 62 -6.66 -5.06 -3.57
C LEU A 62 -6.52 -4.20 -2.32
N ILE A 63 -6.23 -2.90 -2.46
CA ILE A 63 -6.17 -1.97 -1.33
C ILE A 63 -7.53 -1.91 -0.64
N PHE A 64 -8.60 -1.73 -1.41
CA PHE A 64 -9.96 -1.64 -0.88
C PHE A 64 -10.38 -2.95 -0.18
N LEU A 65 -10.16 -4.10 -0.84
CA LEU A 65 -10.46 -5.41 -0.28
C LEU A 65 -9.68 -5.65 1.03
N ASN A 66 -8.38 -5.32 1.04
CA ASN A 66 -7.55 -5.46 2.21
C ASN A 66 -8.00 -4.55 3.35
N ALA A 67 -8.35 -3.29 3.06
CA ALA A 67 -8.86 -2.36 4.06
C ALA A 67 -10.15 -2.87 4.72
N VAL A 68 -11.10 -3.37 3.91
CA VAL A 68 -12.35 -3.95 4.42
C VAL A 68 -12.07 -5.17 5.30
N ILE A 69 -11.25 -6.11 4.82
CA ILE A 69 -10.90 -7.32 5.58
C ILE A 69 -10.18 -6.94 6.89
N ALA A 70 -9.20 -6.05 6.85
CA ALA A 70 -8.44 -5.61 8.01
C ALA A 70 -9.34 -4.98 9.08
N VAL A 71 -10.31 -4.15 8.68
CA VAL A 71 -11.28 -3.56 9.61
C VAL A 71 -12.19 -4.63 10.21
N LEU A 72 -12.77 -5.52 9.37
CA LEU A 72 -13.67 -6.57 9.85
C LEU A 72 -12.98 -7.52 10.83
N PHE A 73 -11.76 -7.98 10.50
CA PHE A 73 -10.98 -8.85 11.39
C PHE A 73 -10.48 -8.12 12.63
N GLY A 74 -10.06 -6.85 12.50
CA GLY A 74 -9.63 -6.04 13.63
C GLY A 74 -10.75 -5.83 14.65
N LEU A 75 -11.96 -5.47 14.18
CA LEU A 75 -13.13 -5.33 15.05
C LEU A 75 -13.54 -6.67 15.67
N TRP A 76 -13.55 -7.75 14.89
CA TRP A 76 -13.89 -9.08 15.39
C TRP A 76 -12.93 -9.55 16.49
N PHE A 77 -11.62 -9.35 16.31
CA PHE A 77 -10.61 -9.72 17.30
C PHE A 77 -10.69 -8.85 18.56
N LEU A 78 -10.96 -7.56 18.41
CA LEU A 78 -11.16 -6.63 19.52
C LEU A 78 -12.32 -7.08 20.44
N VAL A 79 -13.42 -7.54 19.86
CA VAL A 79 -14.59 -8.01 20.62
C VAL A 79 -14.36 -9.38 21.26
N LYS A 80 -13.73 -10.31 20.53
CA LYS A 80 -13.54 -11.69 21.02
C LYS A 80 -12.41 -11.84 22.02
N GLU A 81 -11.32 -11.09 21.85
CA GLU A 81 -10.11 -11.20 22.66
C GLU A 81 -9.55 -9.81 23.06
N PRO A 82 -10.28 -9.02 23.86
CA PRO A 82 -9.90 -7.64 24.18
C PRO A 82 -8.54 -7.53 24.89
N LYS A 83 -8.24 -8.47 25.79
CA LYS A 83 -6.95 -8.49 26.51
C LYS A 83 -5.75 -8.78 25.60
N ARG A 84 -5.92 -9.63 24.59
CA ARG A 84 -4.85 -9.93 23.62
C ARG A 84 -4.75 -8.85 22.55
N SER A 85 -5.83 -8.12 22.30
CA SER A 85 -5.90 -6.99 21.37
C SER A 85 -5.12 -5.76 21.83
N ILE A 86 -4.65 -5.68 23.08
CA ILE A 86 -3.87 -4.54 23.59
C ILE A 86 -2.64 -4.25 22.70
N LYS A 87 -1.93 -5.28 22.24
CA LYS A 87 -0.79 -5.09 21.34
C LYS A 87 -1.20 -4.51 19.98
N MET A 88 -2.34 -4.97 19.45
CA MET A 88 -2.92 -4.45 18.21
C MET A 88 -3.32 -2.97 18.37
N ILE A 89 -3.97 -2.62 19.49
CA ILE A 89 -4.38 -1.25 19.80
C ILE A 89 -3.16 -0.34 19.89
N ILE A 90 -2.11 -0.75 20.61
CA ILE A 90 -0.86 0.01 20.73
C ILE A 90 -0.21 0.21 19.36
N GLY A 91 -0.12 -0.85 18.55
CA GLY A 91 0.43 -0.77 17.20
C GLY A 91 -0.36 0.19 16.31
N PHE A 92 -1.69 0.10 16.35
CA PHE A 92 -2.57 1.00 15.59
C PHE A 92 -2.45 2.46 16.06
N ALA A 93 -2.39 2.70 17.37
CA ALA A 93 -2.18 4.03 17.93
C ALA A 93 -0.84 4.63 17.47
N LEU A 94 0.22 3.84 17.42
CA LEU A 94 1.53 4.29 16.91
C LEU A 94 1.44 4.70 15.43
N VAL A 95 0.75 3.92 14.59
CA VAL A 95 0.52 4.26 13.18
C VAL A 95 -0.27 5.57 13.05
N LEU A 96 -1.30 5.78 13.87
CA LEU A 96 -2.06 7.03 13.89
C LEU A 96 -1.19 8.23 14.29
N ILE A 97 -0.32 8.07 15.28
CA ILE A 97 0.61 9.13 15.70
C ILE A 97 1.57 9.50 14.56
N ILE A 98 2.20 8.49 13.94
CA ILE A 98 3.12 8.73 12.81
C ILE A 98 2.37 9.38 11.65
N GLY A 99 1.17 8.88 11.31
CA GLY A 99 0.34 9.43 10.24
C GLY A 99 -0.13 10.85 10.52
N PHE A 100 -0.46 11.16 11.76
CA PHE A 100 -0.82 12.51 12.18
C PHE A 100 0.37 13.46 12.03
N ILE A 101 1.57 13.07 12.49
CA ILE A 101 2.78 13.87 12.32
C ILE A 101 3.06 14.09 10.82
N ALA A 102 3.01 13.02 10.02
CA ALA A 102 3.22 13.09 8.58
C ALA A 102 2.21 14.02 7.90
N TYR A 103 0.93 13.98 8.30
CA TYR A 103 -0.10 14.88 7.78
C TYR A 103 0.09 16.34 8.20
N SER A 104 0.44 16.57 9.47
CA SER A 104 0.71 17.92 9.98
C SER A 104 1.94 18.55 9.32
N SER A 105 2.93 17.74 8.94
CA SER A 105 4.14 18.19 8.25
C SER A 105 4.04 18.14 6.72
N ALA A 106 2.94 17.61 6.16
CA ALA A 106 2.77 17.50 4.71
C ALA A 106 2.55 18.88 4.09
N ASP A 107 3.36 19.18 3.06
CA ASP A 107 3.12 20.26 2.13
C ASP A 107 2.00 19.83 1.14
N PRO A 108 0.93 20.63 0.97
CA PRO A 108 -0.13 20.29 0.02
C PRO A 108 0.35 20.35 -1.45
N GLY A 109 1.51 20.93 -1.76
CA GLY A 109 2.06 20.97 -3.12
C GLY A 109 1.26 21.88 -4.07
N PHE A 110 0.60 22.89 -3.51
CA PHE A 110 -0.15 23.92 -4.26
C PHE A 110 0.78 25.02 -4.79
N ASP A 111 2.02 24.63 -5.09
CA ASP A 111 3.08 25.43 -5.65
C ASP A 111 3.96 24.56 -6.57
N GLY A 112 4.58 25.19 -7.58
CA GLY A 112 5.47 24.50 -8.52
C GLY A 112 4.78 23.50 -9.47
N PRO A 113 5.51 22.47 -9.95
CA PRO A 113 5.05 21.58 -11.02
C PRO A 113 3.81 20.73 -10.69
N MET A 114 3.54 20.48 -9.39
CA MET A 114 2.41 19.66 -8.94
C MET A 114 1.07 20.37 -9.02
N LEU A 115 1.04 21.70 -8.96
CA LEU A 115 -0.20 22.50 -8.96
C LEU A 115 -1.09 22.18 -10.19
N THR A 116 -0.49 22.13 -11.37
CA THR A 116 -1.20 21.83 -12.64
C THR A 116 -1.91 20.47 -12.62
N THR A 117 -1.36 19.51 -11.88
CA THR A 117 -1.95 18.17 -11.74
C THR A 117 -3.07 18.18 -10.71
N LEU A 118 -2.88 18.86 -9.58
CA LEU A 118 -3.89 19.00 -8.53
C LEU A 118 -5.14 19.71 -9.05
N GLU A 119 -4.96 20.81 -9.80
CA GLU A 119 -6.05 21.53 -10.46
C GLU A 119 -6.78 20.65 -11.49
N ARG A 120 -6.03 19.95 -12.35
CA ARG A 120 -6.60 19.07 -13.39
C ARG A 120 -7.49 17.97 -12.82
N PHE A 121 -7.12 17.41 -11.68
CA PHE A 121 -7.89 16.35 -11.02
C PHE A 121 -8.84 16.87 -9.92
N ASN A 122 -8.95 18.20 -9.78
CA ASN A 122 -9.76 18.87 -8.76
C ASN A 122 -9.50 18.31 -7.34
N ILE A 123 -8.23 18.04 -7.05
CA ILE A 123 -7.77 17.49 -5.77
C ILE A 123 -7.65 18.66 -4.79
N SER A 124 -8.37 18.61 -3.67
CA SER A 124 -8.25 19.63 -2.63
C SER A 124 -6.94 19.50 -1.86
N GLU A 125 -6.51 20.59 -1.21
CA GLU A 125 -5.33 20.61 -0.33
C GLU A 125 -5.37 19.49 0.73
N GLY A 126 -6.54 19.25 1.31
CA GLY A 126 -6.72 18.20 2.31
C GLY A 126 -6.48 16.80 1.74
N VAL A 127 -6.95 16.53 0.52
CA VAL A 127 -6.73 15.24 -0.15
C VAL A 127 -5.26 15.08 -0.54
N SER A 128 -4.62 16.14 -1.06
CA SER A 128 -3.19 16.14 -1.38
C SER A 128 -2.34 15.83 -0.14
N LYS A 129 -2.57 16.53 0.97
CA LYS A 129 -1.89 16.26 2.25
C LYS A 129 -2.10 14.84 2.73
N LEU A 130 -3.32 14.30 2.59
CA LEU A 130 -3.62 12.93 3.00
C LEU A 130 -2.84 11.90 2.18
N ILE A 131 -2.73 12.11 0.86
CA ILE A 131 -1.94 11.25 -0.03
C ILE A 131 -0.46 11.30 0.38
N SER A 132 0.11 12.50 0.52
CA SER A 132 1.51 12.71 0.92
C SER A 132 1.82 12.12 2.30
N ALA A 133 0.92 12.29 3.25
CA ALA A 133 1.03 11.72 4.59
C ALA A 133 0.97 10.19 4.57
N GLY A 134 0.04 9.60 3.81
CA GLY A 134 -0.09 8.15 3.67
C GLY A 134 1.16 7.52 3.05
N LEU A 135 1.72 8.15 2.02
CA LEU A 135 2.96 7.71 1.39
C LEU A 135 4.13 7.78 2.38
N SER A 136 4.31 8.92 3.06
CA SER A 136 5.40 9.14 4.01
C SER A 136 5.32 8.17 5.19
N THR A 137 4.12 7.96 5.75
CA THR A 137 3.88 6.98 6.82
C THR A 137 4.29 5.58 6.38
N THR A 138 3.92 5.18 5.16
CA THR A 138 4.28 3.88 4.61
C THR A 138 5.79 3.71 4.48
N LEU A 139 6.50 4.73 3.99
CA LEU A 139 7.95 4.70 3.85
C LEU A 139 8.65 4.63 5.22
N ILE A 140 8.18 5.39 6.21
CA ILE A 140 8.71 5.36 7.58
C ILE A 140 8.55 3.97 8.18
N LEU A 141 7.35 3.39 8.12
CA LEU A 141 7.08 2.06 8.66
C LEU A 141 7.87 0.98 7.91
N GLY A 142 7.99 1.09 6.59
CA GLY A 142 8.82 0.19 5.78
C GLY A 142 10.29 0.25 6.18
N GLY A 143 10.83 1.45 6.39
CA GLY A 143 12.20 1.65 6.88
C GLY A 143 12.41 1.08 8.28
N LEU A 144 11.47 1.33 9.21
CA LEU A 144 11.50 0.76 10.56
C LEU A 144 11.44 -0.77 10.55
N ALA A 145 10.63 -1.35 9.67
CA ALA A 145 10.55 -2.80 9.51
C ALA A 145 11.86 -3.39 8.99
N ALA A 146 12.46 -2.80 7.96
CA ALA A 146 13.75 -3.21 7.44
C ALA A 146 14.85 -3.11 8.52
N PHE A 147 14.88 -2.01 9.28
CA PHE A 147 15.80 -1.83 10.39
C PHE A 147 15.60 -2.88 11.50
N ALA A 148 14.35 -3.15 11.87
CA ALA A 148 14.02 -4.15 12.89
C ALA A 148 14.47 -5.56 12.49
N ILE A 149 14.39 -5.90 11.20
CA ILE A 149 14.92 -7.18 10.67
C ILE A 149 16.43 -7.24 10.90
N VAL A 150 17.18 -6.22 10.45
CA VAL A 150 18.65 -6.21 10.59
C VAL A 150 19.06 -6.30 12.06
N VAL A 151 18.47 -5.51 12.94
CA VAL A 151 18.76 -5.54 14.38
C VAL A 151 18.37 -6.89 14.99
N GLY A 152 17.25 -7.46 14.57
CA GLY A 152 16.79 -8.77 15.02
C GLY A 152 17.80 -9.89 14.71
N GLU A 153 18.34 -9.90 13.49
CA GLU A 153 19.38 -10.85 13.08
C GLU A 153 20.66 -10.67 13.92
N VAL A 154 21.12 -9.44 14.10
CA VAL A 154 22.31 -9.14 14.91
C VAL A 154 22.13 -9.64 16.35
N ILE A 155 21.01 -9.34 17.00
CA ILE A 155 20.73 -9.78 18.37
C ILE A 155 20.66 -11.32 18.46
N ASN A 156 20.09 -11.98 17.46
CA ASN A 156 20.01 -13.44 17.43
C ASN A 156 21.39 -14.09 17.32
N ILE A 157 22.32 -13.50 16.57
CA ILE A 157 23.70 -14.00 16.47
C ILE A 157 24.38 -14.00 17.86
N PHE A 158 24.08 -13.03 18.72
CA PHE A 158 24.65 -12.96 20.08
C PHE A 158 23.89 -13.79 21.14
N LYS A 159 22.71 -14.31 20.81
CA LYS A 159 21.94 -15.19 21.70
C LYS A 159 22.18 -16.68 21.43
N ASN A 160 22.90 -17.01 20.37
CA ASN A 160 23.36 -18.35 20.04
C ASN A 160 24.76 -18.60 20.60
#